data_AF-A0A946XZP8-F1
#
_entry.id   AF-A0A946XZP8-F1
#
_cell.length_a   1.000
_cell.length_b   1.000
_cell.length_c   1.000
_cell.angle_alpha   90.00
_cell.angle_beta   90.00
_cell.angle_gamma   90.00
#
_symmetry.space_group_name_H-M   'P 1'
#
loop_
_entity.id
_entity.type
_entity.pdbx_description
1 polymer ?
#
loop_
_entity_poly.entity_id
_entity_poly.type
_entity_poly.pdbx_seq_one_letter_code
_entity_poly.pdbx_strand_id
1 'polypeptide(L)'
;MSHESDNPKWPPEAGDPKTLPTEMQPPAGLEDRVVNALQERRLLDETTTTARQHVGWRAVRASLAAAACVALVAVGFFLGKAMENTVLPVTTTLTGGETDLYALLLYETDGYDRAIGAEAMQRYSEYSNWVAVARQRGQFVTGEDLEVDRGWLLVPSADGVEVERSTSIAANAPLSGMFLVRATDADDVLDLARELPHIKHGGQVLVQKTIPTDVPPQPGE
;
A
#
# COMPACT_ATOMS: atom_id res chain seq x y z
N MET A 1 37.84 0.43 6.62
CA MET A 1 37.63 -0.78 5.79
C MET A 1 36.39 -0.49 4.96
N SER A 2 36.60 -0.04 3.73
CA SER A 2 35.54 0.40 2.82
C SER A 2 35.12 -0.80 1.97
N HIS A 3 33.87 -1.23 2.08
CA HIS A 3 33.30 -2.22 1.17
C HIS A 3 32.82 -1.51 -0.08
N GLU A 4 33.67 -1.55 -1.11
CA GLU A 4 33.35 -1.18 -2.49
C GLU A 4 32.46 -2.28 -3.07
N SER A 5 31.18 -1.98 -3.26
CA SER A 5 30.20 -2.92 -3.80
C SER A 5 30.42 -3.08 -5.31
N ASP A 6 30.89 -4.26 -5.70
CA ASP A 6 30.94 -4.74 -7.08
C ASP A 6 29.50 -4.83 -7.65
N ASN A 7 29.05 -3.76 -8.27
CA ASN A 7 27.81 -3.75 -9.02
C ASN A 7 28.05 -4.50 -10.35
N PRO A 8 27.32 -5.59 -10.67
CA PRO A 8 27.53 -6.35 -11.89
C PRO A 8 27.36 -5.45 -13.10
N LYS A 9 28.47 -5.20 -13.79
CA LYS A 9 28.56 -4.41 -15.01
C LYS A 9 27.83 -5.18 -16.11
N TRP A 10 26.56 -4.84 -16.34
CA TRP A 10 25.82 -5.37 -17.48
C TRP A 10 26.64 -5.09 -18.75
N PRO A 11 26.78 -6.08 -19.66
CA PRO A 11 27.46 -5.84 -20.92
C PRO A 11 26.77 -4.69 -21.64
N PRO A 12 27.54 -3.80 -22.30
CA PRO A 12 26.98 -2.66 -23.02
C PRO A 12 25.89 -3.14 -23.98
N GLU A 13 24.80 -2.39 -23.99
CA GLU A 13 23.54 -2.70 -24.66
C GLU A 13 23.71 -3.23 -26.09
N ALA A 14 22.77 -4.11 -26.44
CA ALA A 14 22.64 -4.82 -27.68
C ALA A 14 22.95 -3.95 -28.91
N GLY A 15 23.68 -4.56 -29.86
CA GLY A 15 24.14 -3.93 -31.09
C GLY A 15 23.02 -3.28 -31.90
N ASP A 16 23.43 -2.40 -32.81
CA ASP A 16 22.56 -1.61 -33.68
C ASP A 16 21.38 -2.46 -34.20
N PRO A 17 20.12 -2.10 -33.92
CA PRO A 17 18.95 -2.88 -34.35
C PRO A 17 18.87 -3.06 -35.87
N LYS A 18 19.64 -2.27 -36.65
CA LYS A 18 19.79 -2.44 -38.10
C LYS A 18 20.68 -3.62 -38.51
N THR A 19 21.41 -4.21 -37.56
CA THR A 19 22.26 -5.39 -37.77
C THR A 19 21.56 -6.69 -37.41
N LEU A 20 20.29 -6.62 -36.96
CA LEU A 20 19.50 -7.81 -36.75
C LEU A 20 19.35 -8.54 -38.10
N PRO A 21 19.66 -9.85 -38.16
CA PRO A 21 19.51 -10.62 -39.39
C PRO A 21 18.06 -10.52 -39.84
N THR A 22 17.87 -10.02 -41.06
CA THR A 22 16.56 -9.91 -41.70
C THR A 22 15.88 -11.27 -41.67
N GLU A 23 14.62 -11.29 -41.22
CA GLU A 23 13.80 -12.49 -41.17
C GLU A 23 13.83 -13.17 -42.55
N MET A 24 14.37 -14.39 -42.60
CA MET A 24 14.46 -15.15 -43.84
C MET A 24 13.05 -15.41 -44.34
N GLN A 25 12.78 -14.97 -45.56
CA GLN A 25 11.51 -15.23 -46.23
C GLN A 25 11.30 -16.75 -46.30
N PRO A 26 10.18 -17.29 -45.77
CA PRO A 26 9.97 -18.73 -45.74
C PRO A 26 9.91 -19.29 -47.16
N PRO A 27 10.30 -20.57 -47.38
CA PRO A 27 10.21 -21.21 -48.68
C PRO A 27 8.78 -21.17 -49.22
N ALA A 28 8.62 -20.90 -50.52
CA ALA A 28 7.33 -20.96 -51.18
C ALA A 28 6.68 -22.35 -50.96
N GLY A 29 5.41 -22.37 -50.54
CA GLY A 29 4.65 -23.60 -50.26
C GLY A 29 4.89 -24.24 -48.88
N LEU A 30 5.63 -23.59 -47.96
CA LEU A 30 5.75 -24.05 -46.57
C LEU A 30 4.37 -24.10 -45.89
N GLU A 31 3.54 -23.10 -46.14
CA GLU A 31 2.18 -23.00 -45.59
C GLU A 31 1.31 -24.17 -46.07
N ASP A 32 1.26 -24.43 -47.37
CA ASP A 32 0.49 -25.54 -47.95
C ASP A 32 0.90 -26.89 -47.34
N ARG A 33 2.21 -27.09 -47.11
CA ARG A 33 2.72 -28.30 -46.47
C ARG A 33 2.29 -28.42 -45.01
N VAL A 34 2.29 -27.31 -44.25
CA VAL A 34 1.85 -27.32 -42.85
C VAL A 34 0.34 -27.56 -42.77
N VAL A 35 -0.45 -26.90 -43.62
CA VAL A 35 -1.90 -27.07 -43.69
C VAL A 35 -2.26 -28.51 -44.05
N ASN A 36 -1.62 -29.08 -45.09
CA ASN A 36 -1.84 -30.48 -45.47
C ASN A 36 -1.44 -31.44 -44.34
N ALA A 37 -0.31 -31.21 -43.66
CA ALA A 37 0.11 -32.05 -42.53
C ALA A 37 -0.85 -31.97 -41.34
N LEU A 38 -1.50 -30.82 -41.11
CA LEU A 38 -2.52 -30.65 -40.07
C LEU A 38 -3.86 -31.30 -40.46
N GLN A 39 -4.25 -31.26 -41.74
CA GLN A 39 -5.41 -31.95 -42.28
C GLN A 39 -5.24 -33.48 -42.22
N GLU A 40 -4.09 -34.01 -42.64
CA GLU A 40 -3.78 -35.44 -42.56
C GLU A 40 -3.87 -35.97 -41.12
N ARG A 41 -3.51 -35.14 -40.14
CA ARG A 41 -3.60 -35.48 -38.70
C ARG A 41 -5.00 -35.26 -38.10
N ARG A 42 -5.99 -34.86 -38.91
CA ARG A 42 -7.35 -34.50 -38.46
C ARG A 42 -7.37 -33.45 -37.34
N LEU A 43 -6.36 -32.58 -37.28
CA LEU A 43 -6.30 -31.47 -36.32
C LEU A 43 -7.10 -30.26 -36.83
N LEU A 44 -7.41 -30.24 -38.12
CA LEU A 44 -8.35 -29.33 -38.75
C LEU A 44 -9.64 -30.11 -39.00
N ASP A 45 -10.45 -30.28 -37.96
CA ASP A 45 -11.72 -30.99 -38.04
C ASP A 45 -12.76 -30.09 -38.74
N GLU A 46 -13.20 -30.47 -39.93
CA GLU A 46 -14.21 -29.77 -40.74
C GLU A 46 -15.64 -29.90 -40.17
N THR A 47 -15.81 -30.14 -38.88
CA THR A 47 -17.12 -30.33 -38.23
C THR A 47 -17.87 -29.04 -37.91
N THR A 48 -17.68 -27.97 -38.70
CA THR A 48 -18.38 -26.70 -38.50
C THR A 48 -19.33 -26.36 -39.65
N THR A 49 -20.26 -27.27 -39.94
CA THR A 49 -21.38 -26.99 -40.85
C THR A 49 -22.69 -27.61 -40.36
N THR A 50 -23.16 -27.18 -39.18
CA THR A 50 -24.60 -27.11 -38.87
C THR A 50 -24.93 -25.78 -38.18
N ALA A 51 -24.72 -24.70 -38.93
CA ALA A 51 -25.34 -23.42 -38.66
C ALA A 51 -26.85 -23.50 -39.01
N ARG A 52 -27.71 -23.65 -38.00
CA ARG A 52 -29.01 -22.93 -37.97
C ARG A 52 -29.83 -22.90 -36.66
N GLN A 53 -29.41 -23.54 -35.56
CA GLN A 53 -30.31 -23.64 -34.39
C GLN A 53 -29.82 -23.12 -33.01
N HIS A 54 -28.61 -22.58 -32.86
CA HIS A 54 -28.11 -22.18 -31.52
C HIS A 54 -27.53 -20.76 -31.39
N VAL A 55 -27.74 -19.87 -32.37
CA VAL A 55 -27.21 -18.50 -32.30
C VAL A 55 -27.91 -17.67 -31.21
N GLY A 56 -29.20 -17.92 -30.93
CA GLY A 56 -29.92 -17.22 -29.88
C GLY A 56 -29.43 -17.56 -28.46
N TRP A 57 -29.03 -18.80 -28.20
CA TRP A 57 -28.79 -19.24 -26.82
C TRP A 57 -27.36 -19.01 -26.32
N ARG A 58 -26.37 -18.98 -27.24
CA ARG A 58 -24.98 -18.64 -26.89
C ARG A 58 -24.81 -17.14 -26.63
N ALA A 59 -25.50 -16.27 -27.39
CA ALA A 59 -25.52 -14.84 -27.10
C ALA A 59 -26.15 -14.54 -25.74
N VAL A 60 -27.24 -15.24 -25.37
CA VAL A 60 -27.89 -15.12 -24.06
C VAL A 60 -27.01 -15.62 -22.91
N ARG A 61 -26.22 -16.70 -23.10
CA ARG A 61 -25.31 -17.19 -22.04
C ARG A 61 -24.05 -16.34 -21.89
N ALA A 62 -23.52 -15.82 -23.00
CA ALA A 62 -22.39 -14.90 -22.97
C ALA A 62 -22.76 -13.56 -22.32
N SER A 63 -23.97 -13.03 -22.58
CA SER A 63 -24.45 -11.81 -21.92
C SER A 63 -24.74 -12.03 -20.43
N LEU A 64 -25.23 -13.20 -20.03
CA LEU A 64 -25.46 -13.52 -18.61
C LEU A 64 -24.14 -13.60 -17.81
N ALA A 65 -23.09 -14.18 -18.40
CA ALA A 65 -21.77 -14.28 -17.76
C ALA A 65 -21.10 -12.90 -17.59
N ALA A 66 -21.18 -12.04 -18.62
CA ALA A 66 -20.65 -10.68 -18.53
C ALA A 66 -21.39 -9.84 -17.48
N ALA A 67 -22.72 -9.96 -17.38
CA ALA A 67 -23.52 -9.28 -16.37
C ALA A 67 -23.17 -9.72 -14.94
N ALA A 68 -22.89 -11.02 -14.72
CA ALA A 68 -22.46 -11.53 -13.43
C ALA A 68 -21.09 -10.98 -13.00
N CYS A 69 -20.13 -10.89 -13.92
CA CYS A 69 -18.83 -10.28 -13.64
C CYS A 69 -18.95 -8.80 -13.28
N VAL A 70 -19.76 -8.03 -14.02
CA VAL A 70 -20.00 -6.62 -13.71
C VAL A 70 -20.71 -6.47 -12.36
N ALA A 71 -21.66 -7.34 -12.04
CA ALA A 71 -22.34 -7.33 -10.75
C ALA A 71 -21.39 -7.66 -9.59
N LEU A 72 -20.50 -8.64 -9.73
CA LEU A 72 -19.51 -8.99 -8.70
C LEU A 72 -18.48 -7.87 -8.49
N VAL A 73 -18.01 -7.24 -9.57
CA VAL A 73 -17.11 -6.08 -9.47
C VAL A 73 -17.83 -4.89 -8.83
N ALA A 74 -19.08 -4.62 -9.20
CA ALA A 74 -19.88 -3.56 -8.59
C ALA A 74 -20.13 -3.84 -7.11
N VAL A 75 -20.52 -5.07 -6.74
CA VAL A 75 -20.72 -5.47 -5.34
C VAL A 75 -19.41 -5.34 -4.55
N GLY A 76 -18.28 -5.80 -5.09
CA GLY A 76 -16.97 -5.63 -4.46
C GLY A 76 -16.57 -4.16 -4.30
N PHE A 77 -16.81 -3.33 -5.32
CA PHE A 77 -16.55 -1.89 -5.28
C PHE A 77 -17.42 -1.16 -4.27
N PHE A 78 -18.72 -1.48 -4.22
CA PHE A 78 -19.66 -0.88 -3.25
C PHE A 78 -19.42 -1.40 -1.83
N LEU A 79 -19.04 -2.68 -1.62
CA LEU A 79 -18.60 -3.17 -0.32
C LEU A 79 -17.32 -2.46 0.13
N GLY A 80 -16.34 -2.30 -0.76
CA GLY A 80 -15.11 -1.56 -0.48
C GLY A 80 -15.38 -0.10 -0.08
N LYS A 81 -16.19 0.62 -0.86
CA LYS A 81 -16.59 2.00 -0.53
C LYS A 81 -17.47 2.12 0.71
N ALA A 82 -18.34 1.14 0.97
CA ALA A 82 -19.12 1.12 2.20
C ALA A 82 -18.23 0.93 3.42
N MET A 83 -17.17 0.12 3.33
CA MET A 83 -16.19 -0.02 4.42
C MET A 83 -15.31 1.22 4.59
N GLU A 84 -14.99 1.94 3.50
CA GLU A 84 -14.24 3.20 3.54
C GLU A 84 -15.04 4.36 4.18
N ASN A 85 -16.36 4.40 3.96
CA ASN A 85 -17.27 5.41 4.55
C ASN A 85 -17.86 4.99 5.90
N THR A 86 -17.55 3.78 6.38
CA THR A 86 -17.84 3.39 7.77
C THR A 86 -16.67 3.81 8.67
N VAL A 87 -16.21 5.05 8.51
CA VAL A 87 -15.73 5.81 9.66
C VAL A 87 -17.00 6.11 10.45
N LEU A 88 -17.49 5.14 11.21
CA LEU A 88 -18.44 5.43 12.27
C LEU A 88 -17.80 6.57 13.07
N PRO A 89 -18.53 7.66 13.38
CA PRO A 89 -18.04 8.57 14.41
C PRO A 89 -17.70 7.66 15.57
N VAL A 90 -16.44 7.65 15.97
CA VAL A 90 -15.94 6.87 17.10
C VAL A 90 -16.46 7.55 18.36
N THR A 91 -17.79 7.64 18.48
CA THR A 91 -18.50 7.75 19.73
C THR A 91 -18.55 6.33 20.29
N THR A 92 -17.36 5.76 20.55
CA THR A 92 -17.27 4.53 21.32
C THR A 92 -17.61 4.95 22.74
N THR A 93 -18.90 4.92 23.06
CA THR A 93 -19.37 4.82 24.44
C THR A 93 -18.88 3.46 24.93
N LEU A 94 -17.61 3.41 25.35
CA LEU A 94 -16.99 2.22 25.90
C LEU A 94 -17.75 1.89 27.17
N THR A 95 -18.47 0.78 27.10
CA THR A 95 -19.13 0.20 28.26
C THR A 95 -18.01 -0.46 29.09
N GLY A 96 -17.42 0.27 30.03
CA GLY A 96 -16.74 -0.35 31.18
C GLY A 96 -15.26 -0.06 31.46
N GLY A 97 -14.64 0.96 30.86
CA GLY A 97 -13.31 1.43 31.29
C GLY A 97 -12.93 2.72 30.57
N GLU A 98 -12.50 3.75 31.32
CA GLU A 98 -11.92 4.96 30.73
C GLU A 98 -10.61 4.59 30.04
N THR A 99 -10.58 4.63 28.70
CA THR A 99 -9.33 4.52 27.94
C THR A 99 -8.94 5.90 27.46
N ASP A 100 -7.69 6.26 27.67
CA ASP A 100 -7.09 7.49 27.15
C ASP A 100 -6.63 7.30 25.71
N LEU A 101 -6.61 8.40 24.95
CA LEU A 101 -6.06 8.44 23.61
C LEU A 101 -4.61 8.95 23.65
N TYR A 102 -3.71 8.23 23.00
CA TYR A 102 -2.29 8.57 22.89
C TYR A 102 -1.86 8.67 21.43
N ALA A 103 -1.10 9.71 21.12
CA ALA A 103 -0.40 9.86 19.86
C ALA A 103 1.02 9.27 19.97
N LEU A 104 1.41 8.45 19.01
CA LEU A 104 2.74 7.89 18.86
C LEU A 104 3.35 8.55 17.63
N LEU A 105 4.30 9.45 17.83
CA LEU A 105 4.93 10.23 16.77
C LEU A 105 6.28 9.61 16.44
N LEU A 106 6.48 9.25 15.17
CA LEU A 106 7.64 8.50 14.69
C LEU A 106 8.66 9.47 14.10
N TYR A 107 9.88 9.42 14.62
CA TYR A 107 10.98 10.30 14.26
C TYR A 107 12.15 9.47 13.74
N GLU A 108 12.57 9.78 12.52
CA GLU A 108 13.75 9.13 11.93
C GLU A 108 15.01 9.86 12.40
N THR A 109 15.90 9.13 13.09
CA THR A 109 17.19 9.69 13.52
C THR A 109 18.29 9.39 12.51
N ASP A 110 19.50 9.91 12.73
CA ASP A 110 20.68 9.57 11.93
C ASP A 110 20.97 8.05 11.90
N GLY A 111 20.52 7.32 12.91
CA GLY A 111 20.63 5.86 13.00
C GLY A 111 19.48 5.10 12.33
N TYR A 112 18.50 5.81 11.76
CA TYR A 112 17.37 5.18 11.08
C TYR A 112 17.81 4.66 9.72
N ASP A 113 17.84 3.34 9.61
CA ASP A 113 18.06 2.68 8.33
C ASP A 113 16.79 2.90 7.49
N ARG A 114 16.85 3.51 6.30
CA ARG A 114 15.73 3.55 5.34
C ARG A 114 15.89 2.43 4.32
N ALA A 115 15.08 1.39 4.45
CA ALA A 115 15.07 0.26 3.54
C ALA A 115 14.58 0.67 2.17
N ILE A 116 15.14 0.03 1.15
CA ILE A 116 14.76 0.16 -0.24
C ILE A 116 14.44 -1.22 -0.83
N GLY A 117 13.55 -1.26 -1.83
CA GLY A 117 13.24 -2.50 -2.55
C GLY A 117 12.65 -3.60 -1.64
N ALA A 118 13.28 -4.78 -1.63
CA ALA A 118 12.76 -5.95 -0.90
C ALA A 118 12.70 -5.75 0.61
N GLU A 119 13.65 -5.02 1.19
CA GLU A 119 13.67 -4.71 2.62
C GLU A 119 12.51 -3.79 3.01
N ALA A 120 12.08 -2.89 2.11
CA ALA A 120 10.94 -2.02 2.35
C ALA A 120 9.64 -2.84 2.49
N MET A 121 9.49 -3.90 1.69
CA MET A 121 8.35 -4.83 1.78
C MET A 121 8.35 -5.61 3.10
N GLN A 122 9.52 -6.05 3.56
CA GLN A 122 9.64 -6.72 4.85
C GLN A 122 9.21 -5.80 5.99
N ARG A 123 9.71 -4.55 6.00
CA ARG A 123 9.31 -3.58 7.03
C ARG A 123 7.83 -3.25 6.98
N TYR A 124 7.27 -3.06 5.79
CA TYR A 124 5.83 -2.87 5.64
C TYR A 124 5.03 -4.03 6.27
N SER A 125 5.48 -5.27 6.08
CA SER A 125 4.88 -6.43 6.74
C SER A 125 5.02 -6.38 8.26
N GLU A 126 6.15 -5.95 8.81
CA GLU A 126 6.35 -5.79 10.26
C GLU A 126 5.37 -4.77 10.86
N TYR A 127 5.23 -3.59 10.23
CA TYR A 127 4.26 -2.58 10.66
C TYR A 127 2.82 -3.09 10.54
N SER A 128 2.49 -3.75 9.44
CA SER A 128 1.15 -4.32 9.23
C SER A 128 0.80 -5.35 10.30
N ASN A 129 1.75 -6.19 10.70
CA ASN A 129 1.57 -7.16 11.77
C ASN A 129 1.39 -6.47 13.13
N TRP A 130 2.20 -5.45 13.43
CA TRP A 130 2.05 -4.67 14.67
C TRP A 130 0.67 -4.00 14.74
N VAL A 131 0.21 -3.37 13.64
CA VAL A 131 -1.14 -2.79 13.55
C VAL A 131 -2.23 -3.84 13.76
N ALA A 132 -2.07 -5.04 13.17
CA ALA A 132 -3.04 -6.12 13.34
C ALA A 132 -3.15 -6.57 14.81
N VAL A 133 -2.02 -6.69 15.52
CA VAL A 133 -2.00 -7.00 16.95
C VAL A 133 -2.67 -5.89 17.77
N ALA A 134 -2.33 -4.62 17.52
CA ALA A 134 -2.93 -3.48 18.20
C ALA A 134 -4.46 -3.40 17.97
N ARG A 135 -4.94 -3.72 16.76
CA ARG A 135 -6.37 -3.81 16.44
C ARG A 135 -7.06 -4.95 17.20
N GLN A 136 -6.43 -6.13 17.27
CA GLN A 136 -6.98 -7.27 18.02
C GLN A 136 -7.10 -6.96 19.52
N ARG A 137 -6.19 -6.15 20.06
CA ARG A 137 -6.24 -5.66 21.45
C ARG A 137 -7.26 -4.52 21.65
N GLY A 138 -7.92 -4.04 20.60
CA GLY A 138 -8.82 -2.89 20.67
C GLY A 138 -8.12 -1.55 20.92
N GLN A 139 -6.80 -1.51 20.75
CA GLN A 139 -5.95 -0.34 21.04
C GLN A 139 -5.75 0.54 19.80
N PHE A 140 -5.80 0.01 18.59
CA PHE A 140 -5.55 0.80 17.38
C PHE A 140 -6.73 1.70 17.01
N VAL A 141 -6.49 3.01 16.79
CA VAL A 141 -7.48 3.96 16.26
C VAL A 141 -7.16 4.29 14.80
N THR A 142 -6.00 4.88 14.52
CA THR A 142 -5.55 5.18 13.16
C THR A 142 -4.02 5.25 13.08
N GLY A 143 -3.48 5.29 11.87
CA GLY A 143 -2.06 5.49 11.61
C GLY A 143 -1.82 6.02 10.22
N GLU A 144 -0.86 6.93 10.09
CA GLU A 144 -0.51 7.59 8.84
C GLU A 144 1.01 7.57 8.65
N ASP A 145 1.44 7.27 7.43
CA ASP A 145 2.82 7.44 6.97
C ASP A 145 2.97 8.86 6.41
N LEU A 146 4.06 9.53 6.74
CA LEU A 146 4.28 10.93 6.37
C LEU A 146 5.49 11.07 5.44
N GLU A 147 5.31 11.85 4.38
CA GLU A 147 6.40 12.20 3.47
C GLU A 147 7.40 13.15 4.17
N VAL A 148 8.52 12.58 4.61
CA VAL A 148 9.66 13.23 5.29
C VAL A 148 10.34 14.38 4.53
N ASP A 149 10.06 14.57 3.24
CA ASP A 149 10.61 15.63 2.38
C ASP A 149 9.54 16.61 1.85
N ARG A 150 8.27 16.45 2.27
CA ARG A 150 7.13 17.26 1.81
C ARG A 150 6.28 17.80 2.95
N GLY A 151 6.87 18.73 3.70
CA GLY A 151 6.22 19.45 4.78
C GLY A 151 6.36 20.96 4.65
N TRP A 152 5.49 21.67 5.37
CA TRP A 152 5.53 23.11 5.56
C TRP A 152 5.42 23.43 7.04
N LEU A 153 6.27 24.34 7.51
CA LEU A 153 6.24 24.92 8.84
C LEU A 153 5.63 26.31 8.77
N LEU A 154 4.60 26.56 9.56
CA LEU A 154 3.98 27.88 9.71
C LEU A 154 4.51 28.52 10.98
N VAL A 155 5.22 29.65 10.86
CA VAL A 155 5.85 30.37 11.97
C VAL A 155 5.18 31.73 12.16
N PRO A 156 4.74 32.09 13.38
CA PRO A 156 4.27 33.43 13.66
C PRO A 156 5.37 34.48 13.39
N SER A 157 5.03 35.56 12.69
CA SER A 157 5.93 36.68 12.41
C SER A 157 5.27 38.02 12.75
N ALA A 158 6.05 39.11 12.75
CA ALA A 158 5.53 40.45 13.03
C ALA A 158 4.46 40.90 12.02
N ASP A 159 4.55 40.42 10.78
CA ASP A 159 3.66 40.78 9.67
C ASP A 159 2.61 39.69 9.37
N GLY A 160 2.50 38.65 10.21
CA GLY A 160 1.50 37.58 10.06
C GLY A 160 2.06 36.18 10.30
N VAL A 161 1.99 35.32 9.28
CA VAL A 161 2.49 33.94 9.32
C VAL A 161 3.48 33.75 8.19
N GLU A 162 4.71 33.37 8.53
CA GLU A 162 5.72 32.93 7.58
C GLU A 162 5.55 31.43 7.30
N VAL A 163 5.75 31.03 6.05
CA VAL A 163 5.65 29.63 5.62
C VAL A 163 7.00 29.18 5.11
N GLU A 164 7.61 28.23 5.83
CA GLU A 164 8.89 27.62 5.47
C GLU A 164 8.67 26.20 4.99
N ARG A 165 9.44 25.76 3.99
CA ARG A 165 9.47 24.33 3.63
C ARG A 165 10.33 23.59 4.65
N SER A 166 9.69 22.92 5.59
CA SER A 166 10.35 22.09 6.59
C SER A 166 9.42 20.95 7.04
N THR A 167 10.02 19.81 7.35
CA THR A 167 9.36 18.61 7.90
C THR A 167 9.69 18.40 9.38
N SER A 168 10.41 19.36 9.98
CA SER A 168 10.73 19.33 11.39
C SER A 168 10.82 20.71 12.01
N ILE A 169 10.43 20.80 13.27
CA ILE A 169 10.68 21.97 14.13
C ILE A 169 12.10 21.90 14.74
N ALA A 170 12.72 20.71 14.77
CA ALA A 170 14.07 20.49 15.31
C ALA A 170 14.99 19.82 14.27
N ALA A 171 16.25 20.28 14.20
CA ALA A 171 17.14 20.01 13.07
C ALA A 171 17.46 18.52 12.76
N ASN A 172 17.25 17.58 13.70
CA ASN A 172 17.91 16.27 13.63
C ASN A 172 16.97 15.05 13.63
N ALA A 173 15.66 15.23 13.49
CA ALA A 173 14.76 14.08 13.32
C ALA A 173 13.44 14.50 12.65
N PRO A 174 13.27 14.27 11.32
CA PRO A 174 11.99 14.52 10.67
C PRO A 174 10.91 13.59 11.21
N LEU A 175 9.69 14.11 11.33
CA LEU A 175 8.51 13.31 11.64
C LEU A 175 8.13 12.49 10.39
N SER A 176 8.20 11.17 10.49
CA SER A 176 7.96 10.25 9.36
C SER A 176 6.63 9.52 9.45
N GLY A 177 5.94 9.57 10.58
CA GLY A 177 4.69 8.85 10.76
C GLY A 177 4.01 9.18 12.07
N MET A 178 2.75 8.78 12.18
CA MET A 178 2.03 8.84 13.45
C MET A 178 1.04 7.70 13.60
N PHE A 179 0.79 7.30 14.85
CA PHE A 179 -0.34 6.45 15.21
C PHE A 179 -1.16 7.11 16.31
N LEU A 180 -2.47 6.89 16.29
CA LEU A 180 -3.35 7.18 17.40
C LEU A 180 -3.84 5.86 17.97
N VAL A 181 -3.66 5.67 19.28
CA VAL A 181 -4.04 4.44 19.98
C VAL A 181 -4.80 4.76 21.27
N ARG A 182 -5.55 3.77 21.75
CA ARG A 182 -6.19 3.75 23.05
C ARG A 182 -5.35 2.92 24.00
N ALA A 183 -5.22 3.39 25.23
CA ALA A 183 -4.61 2.64 26.31
C ALA A 183 -5.32 2.93 27.63
N THR A 184 -5.22 2.00 28.56
CA THR A 184 -5.81 2.13 29.90
C THR A 184 -5.01 3.11 30.78
N ASP A 185 -3.70 3.14 30.62
CA ASP A 185 -2.78 4.02 31.31
C ASP A 185 -1.50 4.24 30.49
N ALA A 186 -0.54 4.97 31.08
CA ALA A 186 0.73 5.26 30.44
C ALA A 186 1.60 4.01 30.25
N ASP A 187 1.54 3.03 31.15
CA ASP A 187 2.37 1.83 31.07
C ASP A 187 1.90 0.93 29.92
N ASP A 188 0.58 0.78 29.75
CA ASP A 188 -0.06 0.03 28.67
C ASP A 188 0.33 0.57 27.27
N VAL A 189 0.31 1.90 27.07
CA VAL A 189 0.76 2.48 25.79
C VAL A 189 2.27 2.35 25.60
N LEU A 190 3.07 2.45 26.67
CA LEU A 190 4.52 2.30 26.57
C LEU A 190 4.91 0.88 26.19
N ASP A 191 4.20 -0.13 26.70
CA ASP A 191 4.39 -1.53 26.30
C ASP A 191 4.07 -1.74 24.82
N LEU A 192 2.95 -1.17 24.34
CA LEU A 192 2.61 -1.21 22.91
C LEU A 192 3.65 -0.47 22.03
N ALA A 193 4.13 0.69 22.48
CA ALA A 193 5.10 1.50 21.76
C ALA A 193 6.49 0.85 21.68
N ARG A 194 6.92 0.11 22.72
CA ARG A 194 8.18 -0.66 22.72
C ARG A 194 8.22 -1.75 21.66
N GLU A 195 7.06 -2.31 21.29
CA GLU A 195 6.95 -3.33 20.26
C GLU A 195 6.99 -2.76 18.82
N LEU A 196 6.90 -1.44 18.67
CA LEU A 196 6.72 -0.77 17.39
C LEU A 196 7.98 -0.93 16.51
N PRO A 197 7.86 -1.43 15.26
CA PRO A 197 9.01 -1.71 14.39
C PRO A 197 9.96 -0.54 14.21
N HIS A 198 9.45 0.70 14.26
CA HIS A 198 10.24 1.93 14.12
C HIS A 198 11.45 1.98 15.06
N ILE A 199 11.29 1.53 16.32
CA ILE A 199 12.38 1.50 17.30
C ILE A 199 13.46 0.50 16.89
N LYS A 200 13.07 -0.66 16.34
CA LYS A 200 14.00 -1.71 15.89
C LYS A 200 14.88 -1.24 14.74
N HIS A 201 14.38 -0.31 13.94
CA HIS A 201 15.07 0.25 12.77
C HIS A 201 15.87 1.52 13.10
N GLY A 202 16.08 1.84 14.39
CA GLY A 202 16.88 3.00 14.82
C GLY A 202 16.10 4.31 14.90
N GLY A 203 14.78 4.25 14.80
CA GLY A 203 13.90 5.41 14.94
C GLY A 203 13.60 5.72 16.41
N GLN A 204 13.00 6.88 16.64
CA GLN A 204 12.49 7.31 17.95
C GLN A 204 10.97 7.43 17.90
N VAL A 205 10.33 7.13 19.03
CA VAL A 205 8.88 7.28 19.17
C VAL A 205 8.61 8.19 20.36
N LEU A 206 7.92 9.30 20.13
CA LEU A 206 7.37 10.13 21.19
C LEU A 206 5.94 9.68 21.47
N VAL A 207 5.66 9.32 22.72
CA VAL A 207 4.32 8.95 23.19
C VAL A 207 3.72 10.13 23.93
N GLN A 208 2.57 10.62 23.47
CA GLN A 208 1.92 11.81 24.01
C GLN A 208 0.44 11.54 24.27
N LYS A 209 -0.02 11.74 25.51
CA LYS A 209 -1.46 11.71 25.81
C LYS A 209 -2.14 12.87 25.10
N THR A 210 -3.24 12.59 24.43
CA THR A 210 -4.07 13.58 23.74
C THR A 210 -5.16 14.10 24.68
N ILE A 211 -5.53 15.36 24.50
CA ILE A 211 -6.62 16.00 25.23
C ILE A 211 -7.65 16.43 24.18
N PRO A 212 -8.90 15.94 24.24
CA PRO A 212 -9.96 16.37 23.32
C PRO A 212 -10.19 17.88 23.41
N THR A 213 -10.15 18.58 22.28
CA THR A 213 -10.30 20.04 22.24
C THR A 213 -11.74 20.52 22.34
N ASP A 214 -12.71 19.61 22.19
CA ASP A 214 -14.14 19.87 22.35
C ASP A 214 -14.61 19.82 23.80
N VAL A 215 -13.75 19.35 24.71
CA VAL A 215 -13.98 19.37 26.15
C VAL A 215 -13.28 20.60 26.75
N PRO A 216 -14.01 21.54 27.37
CA PRO A 216 -13.36 22.69 28.01
C PRO A 216 -12.40 22.21 29.10
N PRO A 217 -11.23 22.87 29.25
CA PRO A 217 -10.27 22.50 30.28
C PRO A 217 -10.93 22.55 31.65
N GLN A 218 -10.82 21.47 32.41
CA GLN A 218 -11.28 21.45 33.79
C GLN A 218 -10.35 22.36 34.62
N PRO A 219 -10.88 23.31 35.40
CA PRO A 219 -10.04 24.15 36.23
C PRO A 219 -9.42 23.30 37.35
N GLY A 220 -8.12 22.99 37.26
CA GLY A 220 -7.33 22.53 38.42
C GLY A 220 -6.36 21.35 38.27
N GLU A 221 -5.87 21.01 37.08
CA GLU A 221 -4.67 20.13 36.95
C GLU A 221 -3.37 20.93 36.94
#